data_AF-A0A969AI36-F1
#
_entry.id   AF-A0A969AI36-F1
#
_cell.length_a   1.000
_cell.length_b   1.000
_cell.length_c   1.000
_cell.angle_alpha   90.00
_cell.angle_beta   90.00
_cell.angle_gamma   90.00
#
_symmetry.space_group_name_H-M   'P 1'
#
loop_
_entity.id
_entity.type
_entity.pdbx_description
1 polymer ?
#
loop_
_entity_poly.entity_id
_entity_poly.type
_entity_poly.pdbx_seq_one_letter_code
_entity_poly.pdbx_strand_id
1 'polypeptide(L)'
;MSTGDDEHKQRLSALCKRLRGEESLRSFTKKRSKELKGISFATWGSWERCQSELSRDSLERLVSFIGCSYKYFSAYLNGFITLEELLQPTPVSEIEIDNESESTLSPDAAAGWMKSLSPEEQLLVVSQGFQLLQGQLDKLVETRTTKRIELLSDLLFSKDYPDNYKIETIAKKLNMSVEFLKKLCDRVFES
;
A
#
# COMPACT_ATOMS: atom_id res chain seq x y z
N MET A 1 -8.00 41.00 0.50
CA MET A 1 -8.44 39.71 1.06
C MET A 1 -8.60 38.74 -0.11
N SER A 2 -7.52 38.09 -0.51
CA SER A 2 -7.49 37.07 -1.59
C SER A 2 -6.36 36.12 -1.24
N THR A 3 -6.61 35.18 -0.34
CA THR A 3 -5.49 34.47 0.31
C THR A 3 -5.64 32.96 0.38
N GLY A 4 -6.85 32.40 0.39
CA GLY A 4 -7.04 30.93 0.42
C GLY A 4 -7.03 30.29 -0.96
N ASP A 5 -7.95 30.73 -1.83
CA ASP A 5 -8.19 30.07 -3.12
C ASP A 5 -7.03 30.25 -4.11
N ASP A 6 -6.35 31.40 -4.06
CA ASP A 6 -5.19 31.66 -4.92
C ASP A 6 -3.98 30.80 -4.53
N GLU A 7 -3.75 30.56 -3.24
CA GLU A 7 -2.68 29.69 -2.78
C GLU A 7 -2.96 28.23 -3.15
N HIS A 8 -4.20 27.79 -2.99
CA HIS A 8 -4.65 26.46 -3.37
C HIS A 8 -4.42 26.17 -4.88
N LYS A 9 -4.74 27.16 -5.73
CA LYS A 9 -4.50 27.10 -7.18
C LYS A 9 -3.00 27.11 -7.51
N GLN A 10 -2.19 27.90 -6.81
CA GLN A 10 -0.74 27.94 -7.00
C GLN A 10 -0.08 26.61 -6.64
N ARG A 11 -0.48 25.99 -5.53
CA ARG A 11 0.02 24.67 -5.10
C ARG A 11 -0.35 23.57 -6.07
N LEU A 12 -1.59 23.58 -6.57
CA LEU A 12 -2.01 22.66 -7.63
C LEU A 12 -1.21 22.87 -8.92
N SER A 13 -0.97 24.11 -9.33
CA SER A 13 -0.13 24.44 -10.50
C SER A 13 1.30 23.92 -10.35
N ALA A 14 1.91 24.14 -9.19
CA ALA A 14 3.27 23.67 -8.89
C ALA A 14 3.36 22.14 -8.98
N LEU A 15 2.38 21.44 -8.41
CA LEU A 15 2.29 19.99 -8.48
C LEU A 15 2.15 19.48 -9.91
N CYS A 16 1.23 20.04 -10.70
CA CYS A 16 1.03 19.64 -12.10
C CYS A 16 2.31 19.85 -12.93
N LYS A 17 3.00 20.98 -12.77
CA LYS A 17 4.28 21.25 -13.44
C LYS A 17 5.35 20.25 -13.02
N ARG A 18 5.44 19.92 -11.73
CA ARG A 18 6.41 18.96 -11.22
C ARG A 18 6.17 17.54 -11.74
N LEU A 19 4.91 17.10 -11.80
CA LEU A 19 4.51 15.79 -12.34
C LEU A 19 4.75 15.68 -13.85
N ARG A 20 4.56 16.78 -14.59
CA ARG A 20 4.88 16.85 -16.01
C ARG A 20 6.38 16.87 -16.28
N GLY A 21 7.14 17.54 -15.41
CA GLY A 21 8.57 17.79 -15.60
C GLY A 21 8.84 18.59 -16.88
N GLU A 22 9.85 18.16 -17.62
CA GLU A 22 10.27 18.83 -18.87
C GLU A 22 9.41 18.43 -20.10
N GLU A 23 8.47 17.49 -19.96
CA GLU A 23 7.64 17.08 -21.10
C GLU A 23 6.69 18.20 -21.53
N SER A 24 6.44 18.35 -22.84
CA SER A 24 5.39 19.27 -23.28
C SER A 24 4.01 18.79 -22.82
N LEU A 25 3.13 19.74 -22.47
CA LEU A 25 1.77 19.42 -21.98
C LEU A 25 1.02 18.46 -22.91
N ARG A 26 1.14 18.65 -24.23
CA ARG A 26 0.52 17.79 -25.25
C ARG A 26 1.08 16.37 -25.26
N SER A 27 2.39 16.23 -25.09
CA SER A 27 3.06 14.93 -25.03
C SER A 27 2.66 14.19 -23.76
N PHE A 28 2.74 14.87 -22.61
CA PHE A 28 2.42 14.32 -21.30
C PHE A 28 0.99 13.77 -21.25
N THR A 29 -0.01 14.59 -21.59
CA THR A 29 -1.42 14.16 -21.54
C THR A 29 -1.74 13.06 -22.54
N LYS A 30 -1.04 13.01 -23.69
CA LYS A 30 -1.25 11.97 -24.70
C LYS A 30 -0.67 10.63 -24.22
N LYS A 31 0.58 10.63 -23.77
CA LYS A 31 1.27 9.43 -23.27
C LYS A 31 0.55 8.83 -22.07
N ARG A 32 0.14 9.67 -21.10
CA ARG A 32 -0.50 9.25 -19.86
C ARG A 32 -2.03 9.28 -19.90
N SER A 33 -2.62 9.34 -21.09
CA SER A 33 -4.08 9.46 -21.26
C SER A 33 -4.88 8.36 -20.54
N LYS A 34 -4.35 7.13 -20.50
CA LYS A 34 -4.95 6.00 -19.78
C LYS A 34 -4.88 6.18 -18.26
N GLU A 35 -3.73 6.62 -17.75
CA GLU A 35 -3.49 6.82 -16.31
C GLU A 35 -4.26 8.01 -15.76
N LEU A 36 -4.38 9.08 -16.56
CA LEU A 36 -5.11 10.30 -16.23
C LEU A 36 -6.64 10.09 -16.20
N LYS A 37 -7.14 8.90 -16.57
CA LYS A 37 -8.55 8.48 -16.48
C LYS A 37 -9.53 9.58 -16.93
N GLY A 38 -9.24 10.24 -18.06
CA GLY A 38 -10.10 11.27 -18.64
C GLY A 38 -9.82 12.72 -18.20
N ILE A 39 -8.74 13.00 -17.47
CA ILE A 39 -8.24 14.38 -17.34
C ILE A 39 -7.69 14.81 -18.71
N SER A 40 -8.30 15.86 -19.27
CA SER A 40 -7.97 16.33 -20.62
C SER A 40 -6.73 17.25 -20.62
N PHE A 41 -6.14 17.44 -21.79
CA PHE A 41 -5.12 18.48 -22.04
C PHE A 41 -5.56 19.87 -21.56
N ALA A 42 -6.83 20.23 -21.81
CA ALA A 42 -7.36 21.53 -21.42
C ALA A 42 -7.47 21.65 -19.90
N THR A 43 -7.95 20.60 -19.23
CA THR A 43 -8.11 20.53 -17.77
C THR A 43 -6.76 20.60 -17.06
N TRP A 44 -5.77 19.84 -17.51
CA TRP A 44 -4.43 19.93 -16.93
C TRP A 44 -3.79 21.29 -17.18
N GLY A 45 -3.96 21.84 -18.39
CA GLY A 45 -3.45 23.15 -18.75
C GLY A 45 -4.06 24.29 -17.94
N SER A 46 -5.34 24.19 -17.57
CA SER A 46 -5.99 25.19 -16.71
C SER A 46 -5.48 25.12 -15.27
N TRP A 47 -5.16 23.94 -14.75
CA TRP A 47 -4.49 23.80 -13.44
C TRP A 47 -3.08 24.37 -13.45
N GLU A 48 -2.26 24.09 -14.47
CA GLU A 48 -0.90 24.65 -14.56
C GLU A 48 -0.90 26.19 -14.62
N ARG A 49 -1.97 26.81 -15.11
CA ARG A 49 -2.13 28.27 -15.22
C ARG A 49 -2.92 28.91 -14.09
N CYS A 50 -3.28 28.15 -13.05
CA CYS A 50 -4.12 28.62 -11.95
C CYS A 50 -5.51 29.13 -12.40
N GLN A 51 -6.02 28.66 -13.54
CA GLN A 51 -7.25 29.17 -14.17
C GLN A 51 -8.53 28.45 -13.74
N SER A 52 -8.41 27.24 -13.19
CA SER A 52 -9.57 26.44 -12.77
C SER A 52 -9.31 25.77 -11.44
N GLU A 53 -10.38 25.58 -10.68
CA GLU A 53 -10.36 24.80 -9.45
C GLU A 53 -10.40 23.30 -9.75
N LEU A 54 -10.05 22.52 -8.74
CA LEU A 54 -10.09 21.07 -8.81
C LEU A 54 -11.51 20.59 -8.50
N SER A 55 -12.20 20.03 -9.50
CA SER A 55 -13.49 19.40 -9.27
C SER A 55 -13.33 18.09 -8.49
N ARG A 56 -14.39 17.65 -7.81
CA ARG A 56 -14.38 16.39 -7.03
C ARG A 56 -13.96 15.18 -7.87
N ASP A 57 -14.54 15.03 -9.06
CA ASP A 57 -14.21 13.95 -10.00
C ASP A 57 -12.76 14.01 -10.48
N SER A 58 -12.23 15.22 -10.66
CA SER A 58 -10.84 15.41 -11.08
C SER A 58 -9.86 15.12 -9.94
N LEU A 59 -10.27 15.42 -8.71
CA LEU A 59 -9.50 15.17 -7.51
C LEU A 59 -9.26 13.68 -7.35
N GLU A 60 -10.30 12.85 -7.40
CA GLU A 60 -10.15 11.39 -7.27
C GLU A 60 -9.20 10.81 -8.33
N ARG A 61 -9.32 11.29 -9.57
CA ARG A 61 -8.43 10.88 -10.67
C ARG A 61 -6.99 11.32 -10.44
N LEU A 62 -6.77 12.54 -9.96
CA LEU A 62 -5.45 13.09 -9.72
C LEU A 62 -4.77 12.44 -8.50
N VAL A 63 -5.52 12.20 -7.43
CA VAL A 63 -5.06 11.46 -6.24
C VAL A 63 -4.71 10.02 -6.61
N SER A 64 -5.56 9.35 -7.42
CA SER A 64 -5.26 8.02 -7.98
C SER A 64 -4.05 8.02 -8.90
N PHE A 65 -3.81 9.10 -9.65
CA PHE A 65 -2.66 9.24 -10.54
C PHE A 65 -1.35 9.47 -9.77
N ILE A 66 -1.39 10.22 -8.67
CA ILE A 66 -0.24 10.47 -7.79
C ILE A 66 0.04 9.27 -6.90
N GLY A 67 -0.99 8.50 -6.54
CA GLY A 67 -0.88 7.38 -5.61
C GLY A 67 -0.79 7.81 -4.14
N CYS A 68 -1.42 8.93 -3.77
CA CYS A 68 -1.49 9.41 -2.39
C CYS A 68 -2.92 9.26 -1.82
N SER A 69 -3.10 9.48 -0.52
CA SER A 69 -4.44 9.53 0.08
C SER A 69 -5.08 10.92 -0.11
N TYR A 70 -6.42 10.98 -0.11
CA TYR A 70 -7.15 12.26 -0.14
C TYR A 70 -6.71 13.20 0.99
N LYS A 71 -6.48 12.65 2.19
CA LYS A 71 -6.03 13.39 3.37
C LYS A 71 -4.68 14.08 3.12
N TYR A 72 -3.70 13.34 2.57
CA TYR A 72 -2.38 13.87 2.26
C TYR A 72 -2.42 14.93 1.16
N PHE A 73 -3.19 14.66 0.10
CA PHE A 73 -3.37 15.60 -0.99
C PHE A 73 -4.05 16.90 -0.53
N SER A 74 -5.08 16.80 0.31
CA SER A 74 -5.74 17.96 0.92
C SER A 74 -4.80 18.72 1.86
N ALA A 75 -3.99 18.01 2.64
CA ALA A 75 -2.98 18.63 3.51
C ALA A 75 -1.96 19.46 2.70
N TYR A 76 -1.52 18.96 1.54
CA TYR A 76 -0.63 19.70 0.64
C TYR A 76 -1.30 20.95 0.09
N LEU A 77 -2.52 20.82 -0.45
CA LEU A 77 -3.23 21.94 -1.06
C LEU A 77 -3.57 23.04 -0.06
N ASN A 78 -3.80 22.69 1.20
CA ASN A 78 -4.02 23.62 2.31
C ASN A 78 -2.71 24.15 2.94
N GLY A 79 -1.55 23.67 2.47
CA GLY A 79 -0.25 24.15 2.88
C GLY A 79 0.32 23.61 4.18
N PHE A 80 -0.27 22.54 4.71
CA PHE A 80 0.25 21.84 5.89
C PHE A 80 1.50 21.00 5.60
N ILE A 81 1.67 20.57 4.36
CA ILE A 81 2.85 19.83 3.90
C ILE A 81 3.40 20.43 2.59
N THR A 82 4.67 20.18 2.33
CA THR A 82 5.41 20.60 1.13
C THR A 82 5.16 19.66 -0.05
N LEU A 83 5.56 20.10 -1.25
CA LEU A 83 5.44 19.29 -2.46
C LEU A 83 6.32 18.04 -2.38
N GLU A 84 7.51 18.19 -1.79
CA GLU A 84 8.46 17.12 -1.56
C GLU A 84 7.88 16.09 -0.58
N GLU A 85 7.22 16.53 0.49
CA GLU A 85 6.53 15.63 1.44
C GLU A 85 5.31 14.93 0.82
N LEU A 86 4.57 15.58 -0.08
CA LEU A 86 3.47 14.94 -0.81
C LEU A 86 3.97 13.85 -1.77
N LEU A 87 5.12 14.08 -2.40
CA LEU A 87 5.73 13.15 -3.35
C LEU A 87 6.66 12.13 -2.68
N GLN A 88 6.93 12.30 -1.38
CA GLN A 88 7.58 11.27 -0.58
C GLN A 88 6.63 10.10 -0.35
N PRO A 89 7.14 8.86 -0.37
CA PRO A 89 6.34 7.70 -0.03
C PRO A 89 5.84 7.84 1.41
N THR A 90 4.52 7.74 1.60
CA THR A 90 3.83 7.87 2.88
C THR A 90 4.54 7.02 3.95
N PRO A 91 4.94 7.58 5.11
CA PRO A 91 5.47 6.78 6.20
C PRO A 91 4.43 5.74 6.65
N VAL A 92 4.91 4.51 6.85
CA VAL A 92 4.17 3.26 7.08
C VAL A 92 3.10 3.35 8.18
N SER A 93 3.19 4.32 9.08
CA SER A 93 2.24 4.52 10.18
C SER A 93 0.84 4.98 9.78
N GLU A 94 0.61 5.44 8.54
CA GLU A 94 -0.72 5.89 8.08
C GLU A 94 -1.33 5.04 6.96
N ILE A 95 -0.66 3.96 6.53
CA ILE A 95 -1.22 3.07 5.50
C ILE A 95 -2.13 2.04 6.18
N GLU A 96 -3.37 2.41 6.44
CA GLU A 96 -4.45 1.43 6.56
C GLU A 96 -4.62 0.79 5.18
N ILE A 97 -3.97 -0.35 4.99
CA ILE A 97 -4.17 -1.19 3.81
C ILE A 97 -5.56 -1.79 3.95
N ASP A 98 -6.56 -1.10 3.40
CA ASP A 98 -7.83 -1.73 3.06
C ASP A 98 -7.53 -2.81 2.02
N ASN A 99 -7.55 -4.07 2.46
CA ASN A 99 -7.31 -5.26 1.65
C ASN A 99 -8.35 -5.48 0.52
N GLU A 100 -9.19 -4.50 0.22
CA GLU A 100 -10.24 -4.56 -0.80
C GLU A 100 -9.94 -3.77 -2.08
N SER A 101 -8.84 -2.99 -2.12
CA SER A 101 -8.44 -2.29 -3.34
C SER A 101 -7.40 -3.08 -4.12
N GLU A 102 -7.84 -4.05 -4.92
CA GLU A 102 -7.03 -4.66 -5.97
C GLU A 102 -6.48 -3.55 -6.89
N SER A 103 -5.21 -3.22 -6.68
CA SER A 103 -4.51 -2.18 -7.43
C SER A 103 -4.29 -2.66 -8.87
N THR A 104 -4.97 -2.01 -9.80
CA THR A 104 -5.01 -2.27 -11.26
C THR A 104 -3.74 -1.83 -12.00
N LEU A 105 -2.56 -1.94 -11.36
CA LEU A 105 -1.28 -1.66 -12.00
C LEU A 105 -0.75 -2.93 -12.67
N SER A 106 -0.72 -2.94 -14.01
CA SER A 106 -0.09 -4.01 -14.77
C SER A 106 1.41 -4.10 -14.41
N PRO A 107 1.98 -5.30 -14.24
CA PRO A 107 3.41 -5.50 -13.97
C PRO A 107 4.31 -4.77 -14.96
N ASP A 108 3.88 -4.66 -16.22
CA ASP A 108 4.62 -3.97 -17.28
C ASP A 108 4.62 -2.45 -17.12
N ALA A 109 3.54 -1.87 -16.58
CA ALA A 109 3.44 -0.45 -16.30
C ALA A 109 4.30 -0.06 -15.09
N ALA A 110 4.31 -0.90 -14.05
CA ALA A 110 5.18 -0.74 -12.89
C ALA A 110 6.67 -0.84 -13.30
N ALA A 111 7.02 -1.78 -14.19
CA ALA A 111 8.37 -1.91 -14.73
C ALA A 111 8.78 -0.68 -15.58
N GLY A 112 7.87 -0.13 -16.37
CA GLY A 112 8.10 1.09 -17.15
C GLY A 112 8.35 2.31 -16.27
N TRP A 113 7.54 2.49 -15.22
CA TRP A 113 7.72 3.56 -14.23
C TRP A 113 9.03 3.42 -13.45
N MET A 114 9.36 2.22 -12.95
CA MET A 114 10.63 1.99 -12.25
C MET A 114 11.84 2.33 -13.11
N LYS A 115 11.80 2.02 -14.41
CA LYS A 115 12.88 2.38 -15.34
C LYS A 115 13.00 3.89 -15.59
N SER A 116 11.96 4.67 -15.34
CA SER A 116 11.98 6.13 -15.46
C SER A 116 12.59 6.83 -14.24
N LEU A 117 12.81 6.10 -13.15
CA LEU A 117 13.44 6.62 -11.94
C LEU A 117 14.96 6.69 -12.11
N SER A 118 15.61 7.59 -11.38
CA SER A 118 17.06 7.60 -11.24
C SER A 118 17.54 6.31 -10.53
N PRO A 119 18.81 5.91 -10.70
CA PRO A 119 19.34 4.69 -10.09
C PRO A 119 19.20 4.65 -8.55
N GLU A 120 19.31 5.80 -7.89
CA GLU A 120 19.16 5.94 -6.44
C GLU A 120 17.70 5.71 -6.01
N GLU A 121 16.75 6.27 -6.76
CA GLU A 121 15.31 6.07 -6.56
C GLU A 121 14.88 4.62 -6.86
N GLN A 122 15.47 3.97 -7.87
CA GLN A 122 15.22 2.55 -8.16
C GLN A 122 15.65 1.65 -6.99
N LEU A 123 16.84 1.90 -6.44
CA LEU A 123 17.38 1.14 -5.32
C LEU A 123 16.53 1.35 -4.06
N LEU A 124 16.01 2.57 -3.87
CA LEU A 124 15.06 2.89 -2.81
C LEU A 124 13.74 2.10 -2.97
N VAL A 125 13.14 2.10 -4.16
CA VAL A 125 11.89 1.37 -4.44
C VAL A 125 12.06 -0.13 -4.22
N VAL A 126 13.17 -0.71 -4.67
CA VAL A 126 13.47 -2.14 -4.44
C VAL A 126 13.64 -2.43 -2.95
N SER A 127 14.33 -1.55 -2.21
CA SER A 127 14.52 -1.73 -0.76
C SER A 127 13.21 -1.68 0.02
N GLN A 128 12.29 -0.80 -0.36
CA GLN A 128 10.96 -0.68 0.25
C GLN A 128 10.05 -1.86 -0.12
N GLY A 129 10.09 -2.29 -1.39
CA GLY A 129 9.38 -3.50 -1.82
C GLY A 129 9.84 -4.74 -1.05
N PHE A 130 11.16 -4.86 -0.80
CA PHE A 130 11.70 -5.93 0.02
C PHE A 130 11.23 -5.83 1.48
N GLN A 131 11.21 -4.65 2.08
CA GLN A 131 10.69 -4.44 3.43
C GLN A 131 9.20 -4.75 3.55
N LEU A 132 8.39 -4.45 2.52
CA LEU A 132 6.97 -4.75 2.49
C LEU A 132 6.73 -6.27 2.39
N LEU A 133 7.49 -6.95 1.53
CA LEU A 133 7.50 -8.41 1.49
C LEU A 133 7.94 -9.02 2.81
N GLN A 134 8.94 -8.43 3.46
CA GLN A 134 9.41 -8.87 4.77
C GLN A 134 8.33 -8.71 5.84
N GLY A 135 7.67 -7.54 5.93
CA GLY A 135 6.57 -7.33 6.88
C GLY A 135 5.37 -8.25 6.64
N GLN A 136 5.03 -8.53 5.38
CA GLN A 136 3.99 -9.51 5.05
C GLN A 136 4.42 -10.94 5.41
N LEU A 137 5.68 -11.29 5.16
CA LEU A 137 6.22 -12.59 5.53
C LEU A 137 6.23 -12.76 7.05
N ASP A 138 6.67 -11.75 7.79
CA ASP A 138 6.69 -11.74 9.25
C ASP A 138 5.28 -11.87 9.82
N LYS A 139 4.31 -11.12 9.29
CA LYS A 139 2.89 -11.25 9.67
C LYS A 139 2.32 -12.62 9.35
N LEU A 140 2.70 -13.21 8.20
CA LEU A 140 2.26 -14.55 7.81
C LEU A 140 2.89 -15.62 8.72
N VAL A 141 4.17 -15.48 9.06
CA VAL A 141 4.89 -16.34 10.01
C VAL A 141 4.25 -16.21 11.39
N GLU A 142 4.00 -15.00 11.88
CA GLU A 142 3.36 -14.74 13.17
C GLU A 142 1.96 -15.34 13.21
N THR A 143 1.09 -15.05 12.23
CA THR A 143 -0.26 -15.61 12.15
C THR A 143 -0.25 -17.15 12.11
N ARG A 144 0.67 -17.73 11.34
CA ARG A 144 0.83 -19.19 11.26
C ARG A 144 1.34 -19.76 12.59
N THR A 145 2.23 -19.05 13.28
CA THR A 145 2.80 -19.48 14.55
C THR A 145 1.77 -19.39 15.67
N THR A 146 1.03 -18.28 15.78
CA THR A 146 -0.07 -18.11 16.73
C THR A 146 -1.13 -19.18 16.56
N LYS A 147 -1.56 -19.45 15.32
CA LYS A 147 -2.52 -20.53 15.04
C LYS A 147 -1.98 -21.92 15.40
N ARG A 148 -0.68 -22.16 15.23
CA ARG A 148 -0.04 -23.41 15.64
C ARG A 148 0.02 -23.54 17.17
N ILE A 149 0.31 -22.44 17.87
CA ILE A 149 0.30 -22.38 19.33
C ILE A 149 -1.11 -22.64 19.85
N GLU A 150 -2.14 -21.99 19.31
CA GLU A 150 -3.54 -22.21 19.68
C GLU A 150 -3.94 -23.69 19.53
N LEU A 151 -3.61 -24.32 18.38
CA LEU A 151 -3.91 -25.73 18.15
C LEU A 151 -3.18 -26.67 19.13
N LEU A 152 -1.96 -26.33 19.52
CA LEU A 152 -1.22 -27.09 20.54
C LEU A 152 -1.76 -26.84 21.94
N SER A 153 -2.14 -25.60 22.26
CA SER A 153 -2.74 -25.25 23.54
C SER A 153 -4.10 -25.94 23.74
N ASP A 154 -4.93 -25.97 22.71
CA ASP A 154 -6.21 -26.71 22.70
C ASP A 154 -6.05 -28.22 22.90
N LEU A 155 -4.88 -28.75 22.57
CA LEU A 155 -4.54 -30.17 22.73
C LEU A 155 -3.97 -30.46 24.13
N LEU A 156 -3.05 -29.62 24.62
CA LEU A 156 -2.26 -29.89 25.82
C LEU A 156 -2.89 -29.34 27.11
N PHE A 157 -3.78 -28.35 27.01
CA PHE A 157 -4.47 -27.76 28.16
C PHE A 157 -5.95 -28.14 28.20
N SER A 158 -6.36 -29.19 27.50
CA SER A 158 -7.71 -29.75 27.68
C SER A 158 -7.83 -30.37 29.08
N LYS A 159 -9.06 -30.36 29.64
CA LYS A 159 -9.33 -30.95 30.96
C LYS A 159 -9.11 -32.46 31.01
N ASP A 160 -9.35 -33.12 29.88
CA ASP A 160 -9.25 -34.55 29.71
C ASP A 160 -8.19 -34.87 28.65
N TYR A 161 -7.64 -36.08 28.71
CA TYR A 161 -6.72 -36.57 27.69
C TYR A 161 -7.39 -36.54 26.30
N PRO A 162 -6.78 -35.92 25.28
CA PRO A 162 -7.39 -35.77 23.97
C PRO A 162 -7.54 -37.12 23.26
N ASP A 163 -8.69 -37.34 22.62
CA ASP A 163 -8.92 -38.56 21.86
C ASP A 163 -7.94 -38.71 20.67
N ASN A 164 -7.75 -39.95 20.21
CA ASN A 164 -6.84 -40.25 19.09
C ASN A 164 -7.20 -39.48 17.80
N TYR A 165 -8.49 -39.23 17.57
CA TYR A 165 -8.98 -38.53 16.38
C TYR A 165 -8.58 -37.04 16.39
N LYS A 166 -8.64 -36.39 17.56
CA LYS A 166 -8.24 -35.01 17.79
C LYS A 166 -6.72 -34.86 17.64
N ILE A 167 -5.95 -35.81 18.17
CA ILE A 167 -4.49 -35.86 18.00
C ILE A 167 -4.12 -35.99 16.51
N GLU A 168 -4.74 -36.91 15.77
CA GLU A 168 -4.48 -37.10 14.34
C GLU A 168 -4.87 -35.87 13.49
N THR A 169 -5.99 -35.24 13.83
CA THR A 169 -6.48 -34.04 13.15
C THR A 169 -5.51 -32.87 13.34
N ILE A 170 -5.02 -32.67 14.56
CA ILE A 170 -4.06 -31.61 14.88
C ILE A 170 -2.69 -31.91 14.28
N ALA A 171 -2.22 -33.17 14.32
CA ALA A 171 -1.00 -33.61 13.65
C ALA A 171 -0.99 -33.27 12.16
N LYS A 172 -2.11 -33.55 11.48
CA LYS A 172 -2.29 -33.21 10.05
C LYS A 172 -2.28 -31.71 9.79
N LYS A 173 -2.95 -30.91 10.64
CA LYS A 173 -2.97 -29.43 10.53
C LYS A 173 -1.61 -28.79 10.78
N LEU A 174 -0.82 -29.36 11.69
CA LEU A 174 0.52 -28.86 12.04
C LEU A 174 1.61 -29.39 11.10
N ASN A 175 1.31 -30.45 10.33
CA ASN A 175 2.27 -31.24 9.56
C ASN A 175 3.35 -31.86 10.49
N MET A 176 2.91 -32.49 11.57
CA MET A 176 3.75 -33.15 12.57
C MET A 176 3.40 -34.64 12.69
N SER A 177 4.30 -35.46 13.26
CA SER A 177 4.01 -36.88 13.45
C SER A 177 3.01 -37.11 14.60
N VAL A 178 2.07 -38.02 14.36
CA VAL A 178 1.06 -38.40 15.36
C VAL A 178 1.73 -38.98 16.61
N GLU A 179 2.76 -39.81 16.45
CA GLU A 179 3.53 -40.39 17.55
C GLU A 179 4.22 -39.34 18.43
N PHE A 180 4.71 -38.25 17.83
CA PHE A 180 5.32 -37.15 18.60
C PHE A 180 4.27 -36.45 19.46
N LEU A 181 3.11 -36.13 18.88
CA LEU A 181 2.02 -35.48 19.63
C LEU A 181 1.45 -36.38 20.72
N LYS A 182 1.35 -37.70 20.50
CA LYS A 182 0.96 -38.66 21.54
C LYS A 182 1.93 -38.63 22.72
N LYS A 183 3.23 -38.78 22.47
CA LYS A 183 4.27 -38.69 23.51
C LYS A 183 4.25 -37.35 24.25
N LEU A 184 3.90 -36.27 23.56
CA LEU A 184 3.77 -34.94 24.16
C LEU A 184 2.56 -34.87 25.10
N CYS A 185 1.41 -35.43 24.69
CA CYS A 185 0.21 -35.52 25.54
C CYS A 185 0.46 -36.42 26.75
N ASP A 186 1.04 -37.61 26.55
CA ASP A 186 1.36 -38.54 27.64
C ASP A 186 2.19 -37.85 28.73
N ARG A 187 3.24 -37.10 28.35
CA ARG A 187 4.06 -36.33 29.30
C ARG A 187 3.33 -35.24 30.08
N VAL A 188 2.28 -34.65 29.51
CA VAL A 188 1.55 -33.53 30.13
C VAL A 188 0.42 -34.04 31.02
N PHE A 189 -0.25 -35.13 30.63
CA PHE A 189 -1.40 -35.68 31.36
C PHE A 189 -1.03 -36.81 32.35
N GLU A 190 0.17 -37.40 32.25
CA GLU A 190 0.70 -38.33 33.26
C GLU A 190 1.49 -37.62 34.40
N SER A 191 1.55 -36.29 34.39
CA SER A 191 2.13 -35.45 35.46
C SER A 191 1.07 -35.05 36.48
#